data_AF-A0A369VDQ3-F1
#
_entry.id   AF-A0A369VDQ3-F1
#
_cell.length_a   1.000
_cell.length_b   1.000
_cell.length_c   1.000
_cell.angle_alpha   90.00
_cell.angle_beta   90.00
_cell.angle_gamma   90.00
#
_symmetry.space_group_name_H-M   'P 1'
#
loop_
_entity.id
_entity.type
_entity.pdbx_description
1 polymer ?
#
loop_
_entity_poly.entity_id
_entity_poly.type
_entity_poly.pdbx_seq_one_letter_code
_entity_poly.pdbx_strand_id
1 'polypeptide(L)'
;FDGAPTLLILDEAWLFLDDPARGGVDEVQTTVRAHAVAQAAVRKGQVRWSDQSTRPAAALEATDLTLDVADVAYPFKAPLTFTGALGVQGSTLAFKGQATDRAAEVRLTAQALALQLAAPYLAQTLEPVLTGLVSGELALQWQAPAGDAAKAGATGITLGAGPLALEQLSLQQGKTALASVGKLALDGLKLNLDTRTVDIERLGITQPKATVERAADGLWMAERWLKSAPAASPSSATTAQASAPPPAAPAWRVRLGELAVDEGSMAFADRAQPRPVALNLSALSLQARNLALDGGKPEAFQLSARVAARRGNAGLVESRGNAGKLDYRGTLTPQPFATQGRLEASRLPLHALDGYLADRFAIELLHAEAGFRGQVAMAQSARGTTLRVSGDAAIDELRANSTAAATPKTADQVGEELLAWKSLGLRGLSVALAPDTAPRVEVKETSLADFFARITINENGRINLSDIAKSPAQVNNTPPAADTAPA
;
A
#
# COMPACT_ATOMS: atom_id res chain seq x y z
N PHE A 1 -16.59 38.13 -26.13
CA PHE A 1 -16.98 37.72 -27.48
C PHE A 1 -17.67 36.37 -27.36
N ASP A 2 -18.89 36.35 -27.88
CA ASP A 2 -19.95 35.35 -27.70
C ASP A 2 -19.57 33.90 -28.02
N GLY A 3 -20.27 32.98 -27.34
CA GLY A 3 -20.23 31.55 -27.65
C GLY A 3 -21.02 30.72 -26.65
N ALA A 4 -22.34 30.91 -26.59
CA ALA A 4 -23.25 30.02 -25.86
C ALA A 4 -23.23 28.61 -26.49
N PRO A 5 -23.23 27.52 -25.71
CA PRO A 5 -23.33 26.17 -26.26
C PRO A 5 -24.75 25.91 -26.77
N THR A 6 -24.85 25.57 -28.05
CA THR A 6 -26.06 25.12 -28.72
C THR A 6 -26.57 23.83 -28.09
N LEU A 7 -27.66 23.94 -27.32
CA LEU A 7 -28.49 22.81 -26.92
C LEU A 7 -29.25 22.35 -28.17
N LEU A 8 -29.09 21.09 -28.56
CA LEU A 8 -29.82 20.49 -29.67
C LEU A 8 -31.26 20.25 -29.20
N ILE A 9 -32.10 21.26 -29.40
CA ILE A 9 -33.55 21.22 -29.18
C ILE A 9 -34.14 20.37 -30.31
N LEU A 10 -34.62 19.18 -29.98
CA LEU A 10 -35.48 18.39 -30.86
C LEU A 10 -36.94 18.73 -30.54
N ASP A 11 -37.50 19.52 -31.44
CA ASP A 11 -38.92 19.76 -31.77
C ASP A 11 -39.90 20.29 -30.71
N GLU A 12 -40.75 21.19 -31.19
CA GLU A 12 -41.56 22.15 -30.45
C GLU A 12 -42.67 21.54 -29.57
N ALA A 13 -42.71 21.93 -28.29
CA ALA A 13 -43.96 21.97 -27.51
C ALA A 13 -43.89 23.09 -26.47
N TRP A 14 -44.56 24.18 -26.80
CA TRP A 14 -44.70 25.42 -26.02
C TRP A 14 -45.27 25.17 -24.61
N LEU A 15 -44.57 25.66 -23.59
CA LEU A 15 -45.12 25.95 -22.26
C LEU A 15 -45.71 27.36 -22.31
N PHE A 16 -47.03 27.48 -22.47
CA PHE A 16 -47.74 28.73 -22.17
C PHE A 16 -47.81 28.88 -20.65
N LEU A 17 -47.08 29.88 -20.12
CA LEU A 17 -47.37 30.50 -18.83
C LEU A 17 -48.41 31.60 -19.11
N ASP A 18 -49.67 31.34 -18.76
CA ASP A 18 -50.71 32.35 -18.79
C ASP A 18 -50.63 33.22 -17.51
N ASP A 19 -50.89 34.51 -17.69
CA ASP A 19 -50.76 35.63 -16.73
C ASP A 19 -51.65 35.48 -15.46
N PRO A 20 -51.24 35.92 -14.25
CA PRO A 20 -51.97 35.63 -13.02
C PRO A 20 -53.00 36.71 -12.75
N ALA A 21 -54.23 36.51 -13.22
CA ALA A 21 -55.35 37.34 -12.80
C ALA A 21 -56.69 36.59 -12.84
N ARG A 22 -56.93 35.73 -11.85
CA ARG A 22 -58.20 35.57 -11.11
C ARG A 22 -58.15 34.33 -10.21
N GLY A 23 -58.64 34.50 -8.99
CA GLY A 23 -58.59 33.50 -7.93
C GLY A 23 -59.35 32.21 -8.24
N GLY A 24 -58.83 31.13 -7.66
CA GLY A 24 -59.41 29.79 -7.63
C GLY A 24 -58.30 28.83 -7.24
N VAL A 25 -58.39 28.25 -6.04
CA VAL A 25 -57.44 27.22 -5.57
C VAL A 25 -57.90 25.89 -6.18
N ASP A 26 -57.66 25.71 -7.47
CA ASP A 26 -57.82 24.40 -8.11
C ASP A 26 -56.46 23.70 -8.10
N GLU A 27 -56.44 22.53 -7.47
CA GLU A 27 -55.33 21.60 -7.47
C GLU A 27 -54.99 21.23 -8.92
N VAL A 28 -53.93 21.81 -9.47
CA VAL A 28 -53.46 21.54 -10.83
C VAL A 28 -52.97 20.09 -10.88
N GLN A 29 -53.87 19.18 -11.25
CA GLN A 29 -53.55 17.81 -11.68
C GLN A 29 -52.61 17.90 -12.90
N THR A 30 -51.31 17.85 -12.64
CA THR A 30 -50.29 17.84 -13.70
C THR A 30 -50.42 16.51 -14.43
N THR A 31 -51.14 16.49 -15.54
CA THR A 31 -51.25 15.29 -16.37
C THR A 31 -49.90 15.07 -17.04
N VAL A 32 -49.10 14.17 -16.47
CA VAL A 32 -47.81 13.75 -17.04
C VAL A 32 -48.12 13.03 -18.36
N ARG A 33 -47.86 13.68 -19.51
CA ARG A 33 -48.02 13.05 -20.81
C ARG A 33 -46.94 11.98 -21.00
N ALA A 34 -47.36 10.77 -21.35
CA ALA A 34 -46.43 9.70 -21.71
C ALA A 34 -45.88 9.96 -23.12
N HIS A 35 -44.56 9.91 -23.26
CA HIS A 35 -43.86 10.06 -24.53
C HIS A 35 -42.99 8.83 -24.77
N ALA A 36 -43.00 8.30 -25.99
CA ALA A 36 -42.22 7.13 -26.37
C ALA A 36 -41.38 7.38 -27.62
N VAL A 37 -40.11 6.97 -27.58
CA VAL A 37 -39.17 6.98 -28.69
C VAL A 37 -38.64 5.56 -28.84
N ALA A 38 -38.91 4.94 -29.99
CA ALA A 38 -38.51 3.56 -30.25
C ALA A 38 -36.99 3.40 -30.33
N GLN A 39 -36.32 4.31 -31.06
CA GLN A 39 -34.87 4.31 -31.22
C GLN A 39 -34.34 5.74 -31.36
N ALA A 40 -33.18 6.00 -30.77
CA ALA A 40 -32.41 7.22 -30.93
C ALA A 40 -30.91 6.88 -31.06
N ALA A 41 -30.22 7.61 -31.92
CA ALA A 41 -28.83 7.30 -32.28
C ALA A 41 -27.98 8.57 -32.35
N VAL A 42 -26.79 8.52 -31.75
CA VAL A 42 -25.71 9.50 -31.90
C VAL A 42 -24.54 8.81 -32.61
N ARG A 43 -23.93 9.50 -33.57
CA ARG A 43 -22.79 9.00 -34.34
C ARG A 43 -21.72 10.08 -34.43
N LYS A 44 -20.45 9.68 -34.28
CA LYS A 44 -19.27 10.55 -34.35
C LYS A 44 -19.38 11.79 -33.44
N GLY A 45 -20.00 11.62 -32.28
CA GLY A 45 -20.11 12.69 -31.29
C GLY A 45 -18.76 13.03 -30.68
N GLN A 46 -18.63 14.26 -30.19
CA GLN A 46 -17.47 14.72 -29.42
C GLN A 46 -17.96 15.27 -28.09
N VAL A 47 -17.30 14.90 -27.01
CA VAL A 47 -17.61 15.43 -25.67
C VAL A 47 -16.33 16.00 -25.09
N ARG A 48 -16.39 17.28 -24.71
CA ARG A 48 -15.34 17.93 -23.93
C ARG A 48 -15.88 18.16 -22.54
N TRP A 49 -15.17 17.62 -21.58
CA TRP A 49 -15.51 17.75 -20.17
C TRP A 49 -14.34 18.41 -19.45
N SER A 50 -14.68 19.34 -18.55
CA SER A 50 -13.71 20.01 -17.70
C SER A 50 -14.27 20.15 -16.30
N ASP A 51 -13.46 19.81 -15.32
CA ASP A 51 -13.78 19.95 -13.91
C ASP A 51 -12.78 20.87 -13.24
N GLN A 52 -13.25 22.09 -13.00
CA GLN A 52 -12.50 23.18 -12.38
C GLN A 52 -12.44 23.07 -10.84
N SER A 53 -13.09 22.06 -10.24
CA SER A 53 -12.98 21.80 -8.79
C SER A 53 -11.63 21.18 -8.41
N THR A 54 -10.90 20.64 -9.39
CA THR A 54 -9.56 20.07 -9.22
C THR A 54 -8.48 21.08 -9.62
N ARG A 55 -7.29 20.92 -9.04
CA ARG A 55 -6.07 21.68 -9.35
C ARG A 55 -4.90 20.70 -9.58
N PRO A 56 -4.37 20.56 -10.80
CA PRO A 56 -4.83 21.20 -12.04
C PRO A 56 -6.27 20.81 -12.39
N ALA A 57 -6.97 21.61 -13.18
CA ALA A 57 -8.33 21.30 -13.62
C ALA A 57 -8.32 20.02 -14.46
N ALA A 58 -9.20 19.08 -14.13
CA ALA A 58 -9.36 17.89 -14.93
C ALA A 58 -9.98 18.26 -16.27
N ALA A 59 -9.47 17.67 -17.34
CA ALA A 59 -9.98 17.86 -18.68
C ALA A 59 -9.97 16.52 -19.40
N LEU A 60 -11.06 16.21 -20.07
CA LEU A 60 -11.25 14.99 -20.84
C LEU A 60 -11.86 15.35 -22.18
N GLU A 61 -11.27 14.82 -23.25
CA GLU A 61 -11.84 14.87 -24.58
C GLU A 61 -12.17 13.45 -25.01
N ALA A 62 -13.46 13.24 -25.28
CA ALA A 62 -13.99 12.03 -25.87
C ALA A 62 -14.32 12.29 -27.34
N THR A 63 -13.90 11.37 -28.19
CA THR A 63 -14.07 11.41 -29.64
C THR A 63 -14.81 10.16 -30.10
N ASP A 64 -15.33 10.20 -31.33
CA ASP A 64 -16.04 9.08 -31.95
C ASP A 64 -17.16 8.48 -31.06
N LEU A 65 -17.84 9.33 -30.29
CA LEU A 65 -18.96 8.89 -29.45
C LEU A 65 -20.06 8.31 -30.36
N THR A 66 -20.36 7.04 -30.10
CA THR A 66 -21.52 6.34 -30.64
C THR A 66 -22.42 5.98 -29.48
N LEU A 67 -23.71 6.26 -29.63
CA LEU A 67 -24.73 5.91 -28.66
C LEU A 67 -25.97 5.46 -29.41
N ASP A 68 -26.46 4.29 -29.07
CA ASP A 68 -27.73 3.73 -29.49
C ASP A 68 -28.60 3.56 -28.26
N VAL A 69 -29.80 4.13 -28.30
CA VAL A 69 -30.80 4.01 -27.23
C VAL A 69 -32.08 3.47 -27.85
N ALA A 70 -32.69 2.47 -27.21
CA ALA A 70 -33.95 1.90 -27.63
C ALA A 70 -34.95 1.87 -26.46
N ASP A 71 -36.23 1.83 -26.83
CA ASP A 71 -37.36 1.64 -25.91
C ASP A 71 -37.50 2.74 -24.84
N VAL A 72 -37.22 3.99 -25.23
CA VAL A 72 -37.34 5.15 -24.34
C VAL A 72 -38.82 5.46 -24.15
N ALA A 73 -39.36 5.20 -22.96
CA ALA A 73 -40.74 5.52 -22.63
C ALA A 73 -40.83 6.31 -21.32
N TYR A 74 -41.13 7.61 -21.38
CA TYR A 74 -41.33 8.46 -20.20
C TYR A 74 -42.67 8.11 -19.52
N PRO A 75 -42.73 7.86 -18.18
CA PRO A 75 -41.78 8.24 -17.13
C PRO A 75 -40.71 7.18 -16.75
N PHE A 76 -40.09 6.52 -17.73
CA PHE A 76 -38.98 5.56 -17.58
C PHE A 76 -39.26 4.36 -16.67
N LYS A 77 -40.53 3.97 -16.54
CA LYS A 77 -40.93 2.78 -15.78
C LYS A 77 -40.58 1.48 -16.50
N ALA A 78 -40.63 1.48 -17.82
CA ALA A 78 -40.15 0.37 -18.65
C ALA A 78 -38.63 0.52 -18.85
N PRO A 79 -37.86 -0.60 -18.90
CA PRO A 79 -36.42 -0.54 -19.09
C PRO A 79 -36.09 -0.05 -20.50
N LEU A 80 -35.38 1.08 -20.58
CA LEU A 80 -34.72 1.50 -21.81
C LEU A 80 -33.37 0.81 -21.91
N THR A 81 -32.94 0.47 -23.12
CA THR A 81 -31.62 -0.11 -23.37
C THR A 81 -30.71 0.90 -24.03
N PHE A 82 -29.43 0.85 -23.72
CA PHE A 82 -28.43 1.68 -24.36
C PHE A 82 -27.14 0.93 -24.61
N THR A 83 -26.47 1.23 -25.72
CA THR A 83 -25.14 0.71 -26.07
C THR A 83 -24.37 1.83 -26.74
N GLY A 84 -23.08 1.93 -26.42
CA GLY A 84 -22.25 2.95 -27.00
C GLY A 84 -20.77 2.69 -26.81
N ALA A 85 -19.97 3.50 -27.48
CA ALA A 85 -18.53 3.53 -27.32
C ALA A 85 -18.02 4.94 -27.55
N LEU A 86 -16.90 5.27 -26.91
CA LEU A 86 -16.18 6.50 -27.09
C LEU A 86 -14.67 6.26 -27.05
N GLY A 87 -13.92 7.02 -27.84
CA GLY A 87 -12.48 7.13 -27.74
C GLY A 87 -12.11 8.19 -26.70
N VAL A 88 -11.21 7.87 -25.76
CA VAL A 88 -10.72 8.79 -24.73
C VAL A 88 -9.21 8.76 -24.72
N GLN A 89 -8.56 9.84 -25.16
CA GLN A 89 -7.09 10.01 -25.14
C GLN A 89 -6.30 8.77 -25.67
N GLY A 90 -6.74 8.19 -26.78
CA GLY A 90 -6.11 7.02 -27.41
C GLY A 90 -6.58 5.66 -26.90
N SER A 91 -7.47 5.63 -25.91
CA SER A 91 -8.12 4.43 -25.37
C SER A 91 -9.55 4.30 -25.87
N THR A 92 -10.14 3.11 -25.81
CA THR A 92 -11.56 2.89 -26.13
C THR A 92 -12.31 2.50 -24.87
N LEU A 93 -13.44 3.16 -24.64
CA LEU A 93 -14.40 2.81 -23.60
C LEU A 93 -15.72 2.44 -24.27
N ALA A 94 -16.14 1.19 -24.13
CA ALA A 94 -17.45 0.73 -24.54
C ALA A 94 -18.36 0.59 -23.32
N PHE A 95 -19.65 0.83 -23.51
CA PHE A 95 -20.64 0.71 -22.47
C PHE A 95 -21.95 0.16 -23.01
N LYS A 96 -22.63 -0.64 -22.21
CA LYS A 96 -23.97 -1.14 -22.53
C LYS A 96 -24.76 -1.35 -21.26
N GLY A 97 -26.07 -1.18 -21.32
CA GLY A 97 -26.88 -1.29 -20.14
C GLY A 97 -28.36 -1.15 -20.38
N GLN A 98 -29.08 -1.18 -19.28
CA GLN A 98 -30.50 -0.89 -19.21
C GLN A 98 -30.79 -0.06 -17.97
N ALA A 99 -31.79 0.81 -18.07
CA ALA A 99 -32.17 1.67 -16.96
C ALA A 99 -33.68 1.91 -16.92
N THR A 100 -34.17 2.14 -15.71
CA THR A 100 -35.49 2.69 -15.39
C THR A 100 -35.32 3.92 -14.49
N ASP A 101 -36.42 4.54 -14.10
CA ASP A 101 -36.46 5.57 -13.05
C ASP A 101 -35.99 5.07 -11.67
N ARG A 102 -35.90 3.75 -11.47
CA ARG A 102 -35.64 3.13 -10.16
C ARG A 102 -34.49 2.12 -10.17
N ALA A 103 -33.93 1.77 -11.32
CA ALA A 103 -32.85 0.80 -11.41
C ALA A 103 -31.96 1.09 -12.63
N ALA A 104 -30.69 0.73 -12.55
CA ALA A 104 -29.79 0.75 -13.70
C ALA A 104 -28.77 -0.38 -13.61
N GLU A 105 -28.49 -1.01 -14.74
CA GLU A 105 -27.37 -1.95 -14.90
C GLU A 105 -26.51 -1.45 -16.05
N VAL A 106 -25.22 -1.22 -15.77
CA VAL A 106 -24.27 -0.71 -16.75
C VAL A 106 -23.05 -1.61 -16.76
N ARG A 107 -22.70 -2.15 -17.92
CA ARG A 107 -21.41 -2.81 -18.17
C ARG A 107 -20.52 -1.84 -18.92
N LEU A 108 -19.32 -1.63 -18.41
CA LEU A 108 -18.27 -0.81 -18.96
C LEU A 108 -17.11 -1.72 -19.34
N THR A 109 -16.63 -1.62 -20.58
CA THR A 109 -15.45 -2.32 -21.05
C THR A 109 -14.40 -1.29 -21.44
N ALA A 110 -13.27 -1.30 -20.75
CA ALA A 110 -12.13 -0.44 -21.03
C ALA A 110 -11.04 -1.23 -21.76
N GLN A 111 -10.45 -0.62 -22.79
CA GLN A 111 -9.28 -1.13 -23.49
C GLN A 111 -8.15 -0.12 -23.35
N ALA A 112 -7.13 -0.48 -22.58
CA ALA A 112 -5.94 0.32 -22.30
C ALA A 112 -6.26 1.76 -21.88
N LEU A 113 -7.25 1.95 -20.99
CA LEU A 113 -7.62 3.26 -20.46
C LEU A 113 -6.50 3.82 -19.59
N ALA A 114 -5.97 4.99 -19.94
CA ALA A 114 -4.88 5.62 -19.22
C ALA A 114 -5.34 6.12 -17.84
N LEU A 115 -4.68 5.66 -16.76
CA LEU A 115 -4.96 6.13 -15.39
C LEU A 115 -4.64 7.62 -15.18
N GLN A 116 -3.85 8.21 -16.07
CA GLN A 116 -3.50 9.62 -16.11
C GLN A 116 -4.75 10.52 -16.24
N LEU A 117 -5.86 10.00 -16.77
CA LEU A 117 -7.16 10.69 -16.78
C LEU A 117 -7.63 11.05 -15.36
N ALA A 118 -7.26 10.25 -14.36
CA ALA A 118 -7.59 10.49 -12.95
C ALA A 118 -6.51 11.29 -12.20
N ALA A 119 -5.39 11.65 -12.84
CA ALA A 119 -4.29 12.35 -12.18
C ALA A 119 -4.70 13.69 -11.53
N PRO A 120 -5.55 14.54 -12.13
CA PRO A 120 -6.03 15.78 -11.50
C PRO A 120 -6.76 15.56 -10.16
N TYR A 121 -7.49 14.45 -10.05
CA TYR A 121 -8.20 14.04 -8.83
C TYR A 121 -7.24 13.53 -7.76
N LEU A 122 -6.26 12.71 -8.15
CA LEU A 122 -5.23 12.22 -7.23
C LEU A 122 -4.28 13.34 -6.79
N ALA A 123 -4.02 14.33 -7.64
CA ALA A 123 -3.14 15.46 -7.32
C ALA A 123 -3.65 16.33 -6.16
N GLN A 124 -4.90 16.18 -5.72
CA GLN A 124 -5.38 16.87 -4.52
C GLN A 124 -4.78 16.29 -3.23
N THR A 125 -4.43 15.01 -3.24
CA THR A 125 -4.00 14.29 -2.04
C THR A 125 -2.60 13.69 -2.18
N LEU A 126 -2.16 13.41 -3.40
CA LEU A 126 -0.86 12.82 -3.70
C LEU A 126 0.05 13.83 -4.42
N GLU A 127 1.30 13.90 -3.97
CA GLU A 127 2.41 14.56 -4.66
C GLU A 127 2.89 13.78 -5.89
N PRO A 128 3.17 12.46 -5.83
CA PRO A 128 3.57 11.69 -7.00
C PRO A 128 2.39 11.41 -7.93
N VAL A 129 2.70 11.29 -9.23
CA VAL A 129 1.72 10.99 -10.27
C VAL A 129 1.61 9.49 -10.47
N LEU A 130 0.38 8.98 -10.49
CA LEU A 130 0.08 7.60 -10.82
C LEU A 130 -0.15 7.47 -12.34
N THR A 131 0.54 6.52 -12.95
CA THR A 131 0.46 6.21 -14.38
C THR A 131 0.21 4.72 -14.56
N GLY A 132 -0.43 4.34 -15.67
CA GLY A 132 -0.70 2.95 -16.00
C GLY A 132 -1.87 2.81 -16.97
N LEU A 133 -2.10 1.59 -17.44
CA LEU A 133 -3.19 1.27 -18.37
C LEU A 133 -4.14 0.29 -17.70
N VAL A 134 -5.44 0.59 -17.69
CA VAL A 134 -6.47 -0.33 -17.21
C VAL A 134 -7.25 -0.93 -18.38
N SER A 135 -7.39 -2.25 -18.37
CA SER A 135 -8.21 -3.00 -19.32
C SER A 135 -9.10 -3.97 -18.57
N GLY A 136 -10.32 -4.18 -19.08
CA GLY A 136 -11.24 -5.16 -18.53
C GLY A 136 -12.67 -4.64 -18.40
N GLU A 137 -13.46 -5.33 -17.60
CA GLU A 137 -14.90 -5.09 -17.48
C GLU A 137 -15.31 -4.69 -16.06
N LEU A 138 -16.11 -3.64 -15.97
CA LEU A 138 -16.75 -3.18 -14.75
C LEU A 138 -18.27 -3.25 -14.94
N ALA A 139 -18.96 -3.83 -13.97
CA ALA A 139 -20.42 -3.85 -13.89
C ALA A 139 -20.86 -2.93 -12.76
N LEU A 140 -21.67 -1.92 -13.07
CA LEU A 140 -22.37 -1.09 -12.10
C LEU A 140 -23.83 -1.55 -12.05
N GLN A 141 -24.32 -1.78 -10.84
CA GLN A 141 -25.74 -1.97 -10.59
C GLN A 141 -26.18 -0.90 -9.60
N TRP A 142 -27.27 -0.25 -9.92
CA TRP A 142 -27.93 0.72 -9.06
C TRP A 142 -29.38 0.32 -8.91
N GLN A 143 -29.85 0.30 -7.67
CA GLN A 143 -31.26 0.11 -7.35
C GLN A 143 -31.65 1.22 -6.39
N ALA A 144 -32.55 2.11 -6.83
CA ALA A 144 -33.00 3.22 -6.03
C ALA A 144 -33.55 2.70 -4.67
N PRO A 145 -32.97 3.13 -3.54
CA PRO A 145 -33.43 2.70 -2.22
C PRO A 145 -34.92 2.98 -2.02
N ALA A 146 -35.56 2.20 -1.15
CA ALA A 146 -36.97 2.35 -0.81
C ALA A 146 -37.18 2.13 0.69
N GLY A 147 -38.28 2.66 1.22
CA GLY A 147 -38.66 2.47 2.62
C GLY A 147 -37.56 2.91 3.58
N ASP A 148 -37.22 2.04 4.53
CA ASP A 148 -36.25 2.37 5.58
C ASP A 148 -34.81 2.49 5.07
N ALA A 149 -34.43 1.79 3.99
CA ALA A 149 -33.11 1.95 3.38
C ALA A 149 -32.91 3.37 2.80
N ALA A 150 -33.96 3.95 2.22
CA ALA A 150 -33.91 5.34 1.75
C ALA A 150 -33.78 6.33 2.92
N LYS A 151 -34.54 6.11 4.00
CA LYS A 151 -34.44 6.94 5.22
C LYS A 151 -33.06 6.86 5.87
N ALA A 152 -32.38 5.72 5.75
CA ALA A 152 -31.03 5.50 6.25
C ALA A 152 -29.92 6.06 5.34
N GLY A 153 -30.26 6.67 4.20
CA GLY A 153 -29.30 7.24 3.26
C GLY A 153 -28.51 6.22 2.45
N ALA A 154 -29.07 5.02 2.23
CA ALA A 154 -28.48 4.04 1.33
C ALA A 154 -28.31 4.63 -0.09
N THR A 155 -27.32 4.16 -0.82
CA THR A 155 -27.04 4.53 -2.21
C THR A 155 -27.67 3.55 -3.19
N GLY A 156 -27.82 2.29 -2.79
CA GLY A 156 -28.29 1.21 -3.65
C GLY A 156 -27.28 0.81 -4.72
N ILE A 157 -26.00 1.17 -4.55
CA ILE A 157 -24.94 0.94 -5.54
C ILE A 157 -24.13 -0.30 -5.19
N THR A 158 -24.03 -1.20 -6.16
CA THR A 158 -23.08 -2.31 -6.16
C THR A 158 -22.19 -2.23 -7.40
N LEU A 159 -20.90 -2.50 -7.22
CA LEU A 159 -19.93 -2.60 -8.30
C LEU A 159 -19.43 -4.04 -8.36
N GLY A 160 -19.52 -4.65 -9.53
CA GLY A 160 -18.83 -5.88 -9.87
C GLY A 160 -17.69 -5.57 -10.82
N ALA A 161 -16.61 -6.34 -10.79
CA ALA A 161 -15.68 -6.34 -11.91
C ALA A 161 -15.36 -7.78 -12.33
N GLY A 162 -15.28 -7.97 -13.65
CA GLY A 162 -14.73 -9.18 -14.24
C GLY A 162 -13.20 -9.19 -14.13
N PRO A 163 -12.50 -9.88 -15.05
CA PRO A 163 -11.06 -9.74 -15.18
C PRO A 163 -10.70 -8.27 -15.43
N LEU A 164 -10.02 -7.66 -14.47
CA LEU A 164 -9.41 -6.34 -14.58
C LEU A 164 -7.90 -6.50 -14.59
N ALA A 165 -7.24 -5.91 -15.57
CA ALA A 165 -5.79 -5.84 -15.66
C ALA A 165 -5.35 -4.38 -15.60
N LEU A 166 -4.46 -4.08 -14.67
CA LEU A 166 -3.68 -2.84 -14.67
C LEU A 166 -2.27 -3.19 -15.09
N GLU A 167 -1.78 -2.55 -16.13
CA GLU A 167 -0.45 -2.79 -16.70
C GLU A 167 0.41 -1.54 -16.59
N GLN A 168 1.72 -1.76 -16.40
CA GLN A 168 2.73 -0.70 -16.33
C GLN A 168 2.40 0.36 -15.27
N LEU A 169 1.86 -0.08 -14.12
CA LEU A 169 1.54 0.81 -13.03
C LEU A 169 2.84 1.43 -12.51
N SER A 170 2.90 2.76 -12.45
CA SER A 170 4.07 3.45 -11.93
C SER A 170 3.67 4.71 -11.16
N LEU A 171 4.20 4.81 -9.95
CA LEU A 171 4.13 5.99 -9.10
C LEU A 171 5.41 6.81 -9.32
N GLN A 172 5.27 7.99 -9.94
CA GLN A 172 6.40 8.79 -10.41
C GLN A 172 6.47 10.14 -9.70
N GLN A 173 7.68 10.55 -9.35
CA GLN A 173 7.96 11.92 -8.91
C GLN A 173 9.02 12.51 -9.85
N GLY A 174 8.58 13.41 -10.74
CA GLY A 174 9.42 13.90 -11.83
C GLY A 174 9.84 12.75 -12.75
N LYS A 175 11.14 12.51 -12.88
CA LYS A 175 11.71 11.41 -13.69
C LYS A 175 11.96 10.12 -12.90
N THR A 176 11.69 10.13 -11.59
CA THR A 176 12.01 9.02 -10.69
C THR A 176 10.78 8.16 -10.45
N ALA A 177 10.86 6.87 -10.78
CA ALA A 177 9.86 5.89 -10.38
C ALA A 177 10.08 5.51 -8.90
N LEU A 178 9.12 5.82 -8.04
CA LEU A 178 9.15 5.52 -6.61
C LEU A 178 8.69 4.07 -6.34
N ALA A 179 7.67 3.65 -7.07
CA ALA A 179 7.15 2.30 -7.07
C ALA A 179 6.58 1.96 -8.45
N SER A 180 6.58 0.69 -8.82
CA SER A 180 5.95 0.21 -10.04
C SER A 180 5.45 -1.22 -9.90
N VAL A 181 4.45 -1.59 -10.67
CA VAL A 181 3.97 -2.97 -10.81
C VAL A 181 3.84 -3.25 -12.31
N GLY A 182 4.46 -4.34 -12.77
CA GLY A 182 4.39 -4.73 -14.18
C GLY A 182 2.95 -5.04 -14.59
N LYS A 183 2.27 -5.87 -13.78
CA LYS A 183 0.86 -6.22 -13.97
C LYS A 183 0.15 -6.45 -12.63
N LEU A 184 -1.04 -5.91 -12.49
CA LEU A 184 -2.00 -6.26 -11.44
C LEU A 184 -3.24 -6.86 -12.11
N ALA A 185 -3.57 -8.09 -11.75
CA ALA A 185 -4.73 -8.80 -12.26
C ALA A 185 -5.72 -9.02 -11.13
N LEU A 186 -6.93 -8.53 -11.29
CA LEU A 186 -8.02 -8.68 -10.35
C LEU A 186 -9.15 -9.50 -11.00
N ASP A 187 -9.72 -10.42 -10.24
CA ASP A 187 -10.83 -11.26 -10.68
C ASP A 187 -11.93 -11.28 -9.61
N GLY A 188 -13.18 -11.29 -10.07
CA GLY A 188 -14.35 -11.44 -9.21
C GLY A 188 -14.53 -10.36 -8.14
N LEU A 189 -14.24 -9.08 -8.43
CA LEU A 189 -14.50 -7.98 -7.48
C LEU A 189 -16.00 -7.80 -7.29
N LYS A 190 -16.44 -7.69 -6.04
CA LYS A 190 -17.78 -7.29 -5.63
C LYS A 190 -17.66 -6.26 -4.51
N LEU A 191 -18.11 -5.04 -4.78
CA LEU A 191 -18.17 -3.94 -3.85
C LEU A 191 -19.64 -3.58 -3.59
N ASN A 192 -20.01 -3.44 -2.33
CA ASN A 192 -21.29 -2.91 -1.93
C ASN A 192 -21.05 -1.70 -1.01
N LEU A 193 -21.48 -0.52 -1.48
CA LEU A 193 -21.24 0.75 -0.78
C LEU A 193 -22.05 0.87 0.51
N ASP A 194 -23.27 0.32 0.53
CA ASP A 194 -24.19 0.43 1.67
C ASP A 194 -23.73 -0.44 2.85
N THR A 195 -23.25 -1.65 2.55
CA THR A 195 -22.71 -2.59 3.55
C THR A 195 -21.21 -2.44 3.78
N ARG A 196 -20.55 -1.57 3.00
CA ARG A 196 -19.09 -1.31 3.01
C ARG A 196 -18.27 -2.61 2.91
N THR A 197 -18.68 -3.49 2.02
CA THR A 197 -17.99 -4.76 1.76
C THR A 197 -17.26 -4.73 0.44
N VAL A 198 -16.06 -5.32 0.45
CA VAL A 198 -15.25 -5.61 -0.73
C VAL A 198 -14.93 -7.10 -0.68
N ASP A 199 -15.37 -7.85 -1.68
CA ASP A 199 -14.97 -9.24 -1.89
C ASP A 199 -14.19 -9.31 -3.20
N ILE A 200 -12.98 -9.86 -3.17
CA ILE A 200 -12.13 -10.08 -4.35
C ILE A 200 -11.84 -11.58 -4.40
N GLU A 201 -12.12 -12.22 -5.52
CA GLU A 201 -11.87 -13.65 -5.67
C GLU A 201 -10.36 -13.92 -5.80
N ARG A 202 -9.68 -13.16 -6.66
CA ARG A 202 -8.24 -13.31 -6.89
C ARG A 202 -7.56 -11.97 -7.18
N LEU A 203 -6.40 -11.77 -6.57
CA LEU A 203 -5.49 -10.65 -6.84
C LEU A 203 -4.09 -11.18 -7.14
N GLY A 204 -3.65 -11.01 -8.39
CA GLY A 204 -2.29 -11.29 -8.83
C GLY A 204 -1.50 -9.99 -9.00
N ILE A 205 -0.28 -9.95 -8.47
CA ILE A 205 0.64 -8.82 -8.57
C ILE A 205 1.96 -9.34 -9.12
N THR A 206 2.26 -8.99 -10.37
CA THR A 206 3.47 -9.45 -11.07
C THR A 206 4.48 -8.32 -11.17
N GLN A 207 5.72 -8.64 -10.80
CA GLN A 207 6.87 -7.73 -10.82
C GLN A 207 6.62 -6.41 -10.05
N PRO A 208 6.15 -6.45 -8.78
CA PRO A 208 6.16 -5.25 -7.97
C PRO A 208 7.60 -4.83 -7.66
N LYS A 209 7.88 -3.55 -7.81
CA LYS A 209 9.18 -2.93 -7.54
C LYS A 209 8.96 -1.70 -6.68
N ALA A 210 9.64 -1.61 -5.55
CA ALA A 210 9.54 -0.45 -4.67
C ALA A 210 10.86 -0.15 -3.99
N THR A 211 11.07 1.13 -3.66
CA THR A 211 12.11 1.53 -2.70
C THR A 211 11.43 1.96 -1.41
N VAL A 212 11.82 1.31 -0.31
CA VAL A 212 11.41 1.68 1.05
C VAL A 212 12.60 2.37 1.69
N GLU A 213 12.43 3.65 1.98
CA GLU A 213 13.49 4.48 2.52
C GLU A 213 13.02 5.20 3.77
N ARG A 214 13.84 5.14 4.82
CA ARG A 214 13.80 6.06 5.96
C ARG A 214 14.96 7.03 5.84
N ALA A 215 14.65 8.31 5.70
CA ALA A 215 15.65 9.37 5.54
C ALA A 215 16.34 9.68 6.89
N ALA A 216 17.41 10.49 6.85
CA ALA A 216 18.20 10.84 8.04
C ALA A 216 17.40 11.62 9.10
N ASP A 217 16.33 12.30 8.68
CA ASP A 217 15.35 12.96 9.56
C ASP A 217 14.40 11.97 10.26
N GLY A 218 14.51 10.68 9.95
CA GLY A 218 13.68 9.62 10.51
C GLY A 218 12.31 9.47 9.86
N LEU A 219 12.00 10.26 8.83
CA LEU A 219 10.75 10.18 8.07
C LEU A 219 10.83 9.08 7.01
N TRP A 220 9.72 8.37 6.81
CA TRP A 220 9.59 7.42 5.71
C TRP A 220 9.27 8.13 4.40
N MET A 221 9.75 7.58 3.29
CA MET A 221 9.52 8.12 1.95
C MET A 221 8.04 8.38 1.64
N ALA A 222 7.15 7.50 2.12
CA ALA A 222 5.71 7.57 1.87
C ALA A 222 5.01 8.72 2.62
N GLU A 223 5.58 9.19 3.73
CA GLU A 223 5.02 10.34 4.48
C GLU A 223 5.04 11.63 3.63
N ARG A 224 5.95 11.69 2.65
CA ARG A 224 6.09 12.81 1.72
C ARG A 224 5.23 12.66 0.46
N TRP A 225 4.53 11.53 0.30
CA TRP A 225 3.66 11.32 -0.87
C TRP A 225 2.31 11.97 -0.68
N LEU A 226 1.85 12.13 0.56
CA LEU A 226 0.58 12.78 0.86
C LEU A 226 0.79 14.29 0.99
N LYS A 227 -0.06 15.06 0.33
CA LYS A 227 -0.13 16.51 0.55
C LYS A 227 -0.64 16.75 1.96
N SER A 228 0.08 17.53 2.76
CA SER A 228 -0.46 18.01 4.03
C SER A 228 -1.77 18.73 3.74
N ALA A 229 -2.84 18.35 4.45
CA ALA A 229 -4.07 19.10 4.41
C ALA A 229 -3.72 20.58 4.70
N PRO A 230 -4.26 21.55 3.94
CA PRO A 230 -4.08 22.95 4.29
C PRO A 230 -4.47 23.09 5.75
N ALA A 231 -3.54 23.53 6.60
CA ALA A 231 -3.88 23.92 7.95
C ALA A 231 -5.00 24.94 7.78
N ALA A 232 -6.21 24.58 8.22
CA ALA A 232 -7.31 25.52 8.27
C ALA A 232 -6.76 26.74 9.01
N SER A 233 -6.66 27.87 8.31
CA SER A 233 -6.21 29.11 8.93
C SER A 233 -7.04 29.29 10.20
N PRO A 234 -6.42 29.58 11.36
CA PRO A 234 -7.17 29.74 12.59
C PRO A 234 -8.11 30.94 12.42
N SER A 235 -9.33 30.68 11.97
CA SER A 235 -10.41 31.64 12.00
C SER A 235 -10.74 31.83 13.47
N SER A 236 -10.66 33.09 13.88
CA SER A 236 -10.84 33.61 15.22
C SER A 236 -11.90 32.87 16.03
N ALA A 237 -11.54 32.61 17.29
CA ALA A 237 -12.37 32.04 18.32
C ALA A 237 -13.80 32.60 18.32
N THR A 238 -14.77 31.70 18.14
CA THR A 238 -16.02 31.74 18.87
C THR A 238 -16.11 30.40 19.57
N THR A 239 -16.36 30.42 20.87
CA THR A 239 -16.63 29.26 21.73
C THR A 239 -17.84 28.48 21.19
N ALA A 240 -17.59 27.62 20.21
CA ALA A 240 -18.47 26.53 19.85
C ALA A 240 -18.10 25.35 20.74
N GLN A 241 -19.00 25.08 21.68
CA GLN A 241 -19.09 23.87 22.49
C GLN A 241 -18.63 22.65 21.69
N ALA A 242 -17.60 21.97 22.19
CA ALA A 242 -17.02 20.78 21.56
C ALA A 242 -18.13 19.74 21.35
N SER A 243 -18.64 19.70 20.12
CA SER A 243 -19.52 18.63 19.67
C SER A 243 -18.71 17.35 19.75
N ALA A 244 -19.29 16.31 20.35
CA ALA A 244 -18.68 14.99 20.42
C ALA A 244 -18.12 14.60 19.03
N PRO A 245 -16.97 13.90 18.95
CA PRO A 245 -16.46 13.43 17.68
C PRO A 245 -17.59 12.72 16.94
N PRO A 246 -17.82 13.03 15.64
CA PRO A 246 -18.84 12.33 14.88
C PRO A 246 -18.62 10.83 15.03
N PRO A 247 -19.69 10.03 15.21
CA PRO A 247 -19.56 8.59 15.40
C PRO A 247 -18.69 8.01 14.28
N ALA A 248 -17.68 7.23 14.66
CA ALA A 248 -16.74 6.64 13.72
C ALA A 248 -17.53 5.89 12.64
N ALA A 249 -17.34 6.29 11.38
CA ALA A 249 -18.03 5.68 10.27
C ALA A 249 -17.71 4.17 10.27
N PRO A 250 -18.70 3.27 10.02
CA PRO A 250 -18.47 1.83 10.09
C PRO A 250 -17.31 1.38 9.20
N ALA A 251 -16.44 0.53 9.74
CA ALA A 251 -15.23 0.09 9.05
C ALA A 251 -15.56 -0.75 7.79
N TRP A 252 -14.71 -0.64 6.77
CA TRP A 252 -14.79 -1.48 5.58
C TRP A 252 -14.44 -2.93 5.92
N ARG A 253 -15.22 -3.88 5.39
CA ARG A 253 -14.92 -5.31 5.45
C ARG A 253 -14.36 -5.76 4.11
N VAL A 254 -13.15 -6.27 4.12
CA VAL A 254 -12.43 -6.63 2.89
C VAL A 254 -12.02 -8.09 2.96
N ARG A 255 -12.44 -8.87 1.96
CA ARG A 255 -12.10 -10.28 1.79
C ARG A 255 -11.39 -10.50 0.47
N LEU A 256 -10.37 -11.34 0.50
CA LEU A 256 -9.55 -11.72 -0.65
C LEU A 256 -9.39 -13.25 -0.67
N GLY A 257 -9.96 -13.89 -1.69
CA GLY A 257 -9.91 -15.34 -1.86
C GLY A 257 -8.50 -15.86 -2.10
N GLU A 258 -7.76 -15.24 -3.01
CA GLU A 258 -6.35 -15.57 -3.28
C GLU A 258 -5.52 -14.32 -3.57
N LEU A 259 -4.38 -14.20 -2.88
CA LEU A 259 -3.33 -13.23 -3.16
C LEU A 259 -2.12 -13.96 -3.71
N ALA A 260 -1.65 -13.57 -4.89
CA ALA A 260 -0.39 -14.02 -5.45
C ALA A 260 0.48 -12.81 -5.79
N VAL A 261 1.71 -12.81 -5.30
CA VAL A 261 2.76 -11.86 -5.68
C VAL A 261 3.89 -12.65 -6.30
N ASP A 262 4.31 -12.27 -7.49
CA ASP A 262 5.36 -12.96 -8.25
C ASP A 262 6.44 -11.99 -8.71
N GLU A 263 7.69 -12.45 -8.67
CA GLU A 263 8.87 -11.72 -9.14
C GLU A 263 9.04 -10.32 -8.50
N GLY A 264 8.65 -10.18 -7.23
CA GLY A 264 8.80 -8.91 -6.53
C GLY A 264 10.25 -8.55 -6.24
N SER A 265 10.52 -7.25 -6.20
CA SER A 265 11.80 -6.69 -5.76
C SER A 265 11.59 -5.46 -4.89
N MET A 266 12.40 -5.33 -3.85
CA MET A 266 12.34 -4.19 -2.94
C MET A 266 13.76 -3.79 -2.56
N ALA A 267 14.05 -2.50 -2.64
CA ALA A 267 15.24 -1.92 -2.05
C ALA A 267 14.85 -1.29 -0.72
N PHE A 268 15.50 -1.69 0.37
CA PHE A 268 15.35 -1.10 1.69
C PHE A 268 16.58 -0.24 2.01
N ALA A 269 16.35 0.96 2.54
CA ALA A 269 17.39 1.83 3.05
C ALA A 269 16.91 2.55 4.33
N ASP A 270 17.70 2.48 5.40
CA ASP A 270 17.48 3.29 6.60
C ASP A 270 18.73 4.14 6.86
N ARG A 271 18.59 5.44 6.60
CA ARG A 271 19.64 6.45 6.78
C ARG A 271 19.52 7.18 8.12
N ALA A 272 18.55 6.83 8.96
CA ALA A 272 18.39 7.40 10.30
C ALA A 272 19.30 6.73 11.34
N GLN A 273 19.90 5.58 11.01
CA GLN A 273 20.86 4.90 11.88
C GLN A 273 22.25 5.57 11.80
N PRO A 274 23.06 5.54 12.87
CA PRO A 274 24.43 6.05 12.84
C PRO A 274 25.29 5.47 11.71
N ARG A 275 25.04 4.20 11.37
CA ARG A 275 25.57 3.54 10.17
C ARG A 275 24.40 3.17 9.26
N PRO A 276 24.32 3.69 8.02
CA PRO A 276 23.20 3.42 7.13
C PRO A 276 23.00 1.93 6.86
N VAL A 277 21.74 1.48 6.93
CA VAL A 277 21.34 0.11 6.64
C VAL A 277 20.80 0.04 5.22
N ALA A 278 21.24 -0.94 4.43
CA ALA A 278 20.76 -1.10 3.05
C ALA A 278 20.70 -2.58 2.61
N LEU A 279 19.54 -2.98 2.10
CA LEU A 279 19.24 -4.36 1.68
C LEU A 279 18.47 -4.37 0.37
N ASN A 280 18.66 -5.41 -0.43
CA ASN A 280 17.83 -5.70 -1.59
C ASN A 280 17.12 -7.04 -1.39
N LEU A 281 15.80 -7.04 -1.53
CA LEU A 281 14.96 -8.20 -1.66
C LEU A 281 14.66 -8.42 -3.14
N SER A 282 14.77 -9.65 -3.60
CA SER A 282 14.51 -10.04 -4.99
C SER A 282 13.87 -11.41 -5.04
N ALA A 283 13.29 -11.77 -6.20
CA ALA A 283 12.53 -13.01 -6.36
C ALA A 283 11.51 -13.21 -5.23
N LEU A 284 10.89 -12.11 -4.78
CA LEU A 284 9.85 -12.14 -3.76
C LEU A 284 8.63 -12.82 -4.36
N SER A 285 8.25 -13.94 -3.76
CA SER A 285 6.98 -14.61 -4.04
C SER A 285 6.18 -14.74 -2.75
N LEU A 286 4.91 -14.37 -2.81
CA LEU A 286 3.98 -14.42 -1.68
C LEU A 286 2.68 -15.05 -2.14
N GLN A 287 2.15 -15.97 -1.35
CA GLN A 287 0.83 -16.55 -1.57
C GLN A 287 0.04 -16.52 -0.27
N ALA A 288 -1.21 -16.06 -0.35
CA ALA A 288 -2.15 -16.11 0.75
C ALA A 288 -3.54 -16.52 0.25
N ARG A 289 -4.32 -17.22 1.08
CA ARG A 289 -5.67 -17.68 0.72
C ARG A 289 -6.68 -17.25 1.78
N ASN A 290 -7.88 -16.90 1.35
CA ASN A 290 -9.04 -16.57 2.19
C ASN A 290 -8.79 -15.44 3.22
N LEU A 291 -7.95 -14.46 2.88
CA LEU A 291 -7.65 -13.34 3.75
C LEU A 291 -8.91 -12.49 4.00
N ALA A 292 -9.24 -12.26 5.26
CA ALA A 292 -10.19 -11.25 5.68
C ALA A 292 -9.45 -10.21 6.53
N LEU A 293 -9.41 -8.94 6.09
CA LEU A 293 -8.64 -7.90 6.78
C LEU A 293 -9.17 -7.58 8.18
N ASP A 294 -10.45 -7.85 8.42
CA ASP A 294 -11.15 -7.78 9.71
C ASP A 294 -11.25 -9.14 10.40
N GLY A 295 -10.67 -10.19 9.82
CA GLY A 295 -10.78 -11.57 10.27
C GLY A 295 -9.77 -11.94 11.36
N GLY A 296 -10.27 -12.64 12.38
CA GLY A 296 -9.46 -13.27 13.44
C GLY A 296 -9.04 -14.71 13.16
N LYS A 297 -9.29 -15.21 11.95
CA LYS A 297 -8.95 -16.59 11.56
C LYS A 297 -7.51 -16.66 11.03
N PRO A 298 -6.71 -17.66 11.43
CA PRO A 298 -5.42 -17.91 10.81
C PRO A 298 -5.60 -18.47 9.40
N GLU A 299 -5.08 -17.75 8.42
CA GLU A 299 -5.22 -18.08 7.01
C GLU A 299 -3.88 -18.51 6.40
N ALA A 300 -3.91 -19.42 5.43
CA ALA A 300 -2.68 -19.99 4.85
C ALA A 300 -1.83 -18.90 4.19
N PHE A 301 -0.53 -18.89 4.52
CA PHE A 301 0.43 -17.89 4.06
C PHE A 301 1.79 -18.51 3.75
N GLN A 302 2.35 -18.15 2.61
CA GLN A 302 3.66 -18.57 2.16
C GLN A 302 4.43 -17.36 1.62
N LEU A 303 5.72 -17.32 1.92
CA LEU A 303 6.63 -16.27 1.49
C LEU A 303 7.97 -16.90 1.12
N SER A 304 8.55 -16.48 0.00
CA SER A 304 9.95 -16.74 -0.31
C SER A 304 10.61 -15.49 -0.88
N ALA A 305 11.88 -15.28 -0.55
CA ALA A 305 12.64 -14.14 -1.06
C ALA A 305 14.14 -14.46 -1.06
N ARG A 306 14.87 -13.72 -1.90
CA ARG A 306 16.33 -13.62 -1.85
C ARG A 306 16.72 -12.27 -1.25
N VAL A 307 17.62 -12.30 -0.27
CA VAL A 307 18.05 -11.12 0.49
C VAL A 307 19.55 -10.89 0.27
N ALA A 308 19.93 -9.70 -0.16
CA ALA A 308 21.32 -9.33 -0.36
C ALA A 308 21.64 -8.01 0.33
N ALA A 309 22.85 -7.91 0.89
CA ALA A 309 23.41 -6.63 1.32
C ALA A 309 23.59 -5.72 0.11
N ARG A 310 23.22 -4.45 0.26
CA ARG A 310 23.42 -3.44 -0.77
C ARG A 310 24.62 -2.59 -0.38
N ARG A 311 25.65 -2.57 -1.23
CA ARG A 311 26.78 -1.64 -1.07
C ARG A 311 26.51 -0.35 -1.83
N GLY A 312 26.43 0.77 -1.12
CA GLY A 312 26.27 2.12 -1.69
C GLY A 312 24.84 2.51 -2.05
N ASN A 313 24.69 3.70 -2.66
CA ASN A 313 23.40 4.32 -2.99
C ASN A 313 22.75 3.83 -4.30
N ALA A 314 23.35 2.86 -5.03
CA ALA A 314 22.88 2.44 -6.35
C ALA A 314 21.57 1.64 -6.27
N GLY A 315 20.50 2.03 -6.98
CA GLY A 315 19.08 1.64 -6.87
C GLY A 315 18.70 0.15 -6.69
N LEU A 316 17.56 -0.28 -7.25
CA LEU A 316 17.21 -1.71 -7.30
C LEU A 316 18.26 -2.44 -8.16
N VAL A 317 19.23 -3.09 -7.54
CA VAL A 317 20.25 -3.91 -8.23
C VAL A 317 19.86 -5.38 -8.08
N GLU A 318 19.66 -6.06 -9.21
CA GLU A 318 19.48 -7.51 -9.24
C GLU A 318 20.72 -8.18 -8.65
N SER A 319 20.56 -8.85 -7.52
CA SER A 319 21.66 -9.54 -6.84
C SER A 319 22.02 -10.82 -7.60
N ARG A 320 22.93 -10.70 -8.56
CA ARG A 320 23.52 -11.85 -9.26
C ARG A 320 24.65 -12.43 -8.40
N GLY A 321 24.27 -13.29 -7.46
CA GLY A 321 25.19 -14.27 -6.86
C GLY A 321 25.88 -13.85 -5.57
N ASN A 322 25.13 -13.55 -4.52
CA ASN A 322 25.47 -13.89 -3.12
C ASN A 322 24.29 -13.65 -2.15
N ALA A 323 23.06 -13.80 -2.65
CA ALA A 323 21.87 -13.51 -1.85
C ALA A 323 21.54 -14.69 -0.93
N GLY A 324 21.29 -14.38 0.34
CA GLY A 324 20.66 -15.29 1.29
C GLY A 324 19.25 -15.66 0.84
N LYS A 325 18.75 -16.80 1.31
CA LYS A 325 17.41 -17.28 1.03
C LYS A 325 16.56 -17.19 2.30
N LEU A 326 15.32 -16.75 2.12
CA LEU A 326 14.29 -16.73 3.15
C LEU A 326 13.07 -17.48 2.61
N ASP A 327 12.59 -18.48 3.35
CA ASP A 327 11.35 -19.18 3.10
C ASP A 327 10.54 -19.24 4.40
N TYR A 328 9.26 -18.93 4.29
CA TYR A 328 8.31 -19.03 5.39
C TYR A 328 7.03 -19.72 4.91
N ARG A 329 6.56 -20.70 5.68
CA ARG A 329 5.28 -21.37 5.43
C ARG A 329 4.51 -21.52 6.74
N GLY A 330 3.29 -20.99 6.77
CA GLY A 330 2.50 -20.98 7.99
C GLY A 330 1.12 -20.39 7.79
N THR A 331 0.64 -19.75 8.86
CA THR A 331 -0.63 -19.04 8.86
C THR A 331 -0.43 -17.58 9.23
N LEU A 332 -1.29 -16.72 8.72
CA LEU A 332 -1.37 -15.29 9.01
C LEU A 332 -2.81 -14.95 9.43
N THR A 333 -2.96 -14.32 10.59
CA THR A 333 -4.20 -13.70 11.06
C THR A 333 -4.04 -12.19 10.92
N PRO A 334 -4.86 -11.48 10.12
CA PRO A 334 -4.73 -10.03 9.98
C PRO A 334 -5.10 -9.24 11.24
N GLN A 335 -6.18 -9.63 11.95
CA GLN A 335 -6.69 -8.85 13.08
C GLN A 335 -7.15 -9.71 14.28
N PRO A 336 -6.50 -9.64 15.45
CA PRO A 336 -5.21 -8.98 15.66
C PRO A 336 -4.09 -9.69 14.88
N PHE A 337 -3.07 -8.93 14.48
CA PHE A 337 -1.98 -9.48 13.68
C PHE A 337 -1.27 -10.62 14.42
N ALA A 338 -1.29 -11.81 13.85
CA ALA A 338 -0.57 -12.97 14.35
C ALA A 338 -0.08 -13.85 13.20
N THR A 339 1.04 -14.53 13.39
CA THR A 339 1.57 -15.47 12.42
C THR A 339 2.30 -16.61 13.10
N GLN A 340 2.15 -17.82 12.58
CA GLN A 340 2.83 -19.00 13.10
C GLN A 340 3.20 -19.96 11.96
N GLY A 341 4.42 -20.46 11.96
CA GLY A 341 4.90 -21.26 10.84
C GLY A 341 6.36 -21.63 10.91
N ARG A 342 6.79 -22.37 9.89
CA ARG A 342 8.18 -22.78 9.70
C ARG A 342 8.93 -21.69 8.95
N LEU A 343 10.05 -21.28 9.52
CA LEU A 343 11.00 -20.35 8.92
C LEU A 343 12.28 -21.10 8.57
N GLU A 344 12.70 -20.98 7.31
CA GLU A 344 13.99 -21.43 6.81
C GLU A 344 14.74 -20.22 6.25
N ALA A 345 15.87 -19.91 6.85
CA ALA A 345 16.76 -18.85 6.44
C ALA A 345 18.15 -19.43 6.22
N SER A 346 18.80 -19.02 5.13
CA SER A 346 20.18 -19.43 4.84
C SER A 346 20.98 -18.25 4.31
N ARG A 347 22.19 -18.07 4.84
CA ARG A 347 23.15 -17.05 4.41
C ARG A 347 22.57 -15.63 4.38
N LEU A 348 21.73 -15.28 5.37
CA LEU A 348 21.19 -13.93 5.46
C LEU A 348 22.31 -12.95 5.86
N PRO A 349 22.52 -11.86 5.10
CA PRO A 349 23.68 -10.99 5.30
C PRO A 349 23.47 -10.05 6.50
N LEU A 350 23.85 -10.50 7.70
CA LEU A 350 23.63 -9.73 8.94
C LEU A 350 24.42 -8.43 8.99
N HIS A 351 25.58 -8.38 8.35
CA HIS A 351 26.40 -7.17 8.24
C HIS A 351 25.67 -5.99 7.59
N ALA A 352 24.67 -6.24 6.73
CA ALA A 352 23.84 -5.15 6.20
C ALA A 352 22.93 -4.49 7.26
N LEU A 353 22.72 -5.16 8.41
CA LEU A 353 21.92 -4.67 9.54
C LEU A 353 22.78 -4.10 10.68
N ASP A 354 24.09 -3.93 10.46
CA ASP A 354 25.06 -3.47 11.46
C ASP A 354 24.69 -2.11 12.09
N GLY A 355 23.99 -1.25 11.36
CA GLY A 355 23.43 0.01 11.87
C GLY A 355 22.51 -0.16 13.07
N TYR A 356 21.70 -1.23 13.11
CA TYR A 356 20.82 -1.53 14.24
C TYR A 356 21.55 -2.13 15.46
N LEU A 357 22.79 -2.57 15.27
CA LEU A 357 23.65 -3.08 16.34
C LEU A 357 24.49 -1.97 16.97
N ALA A 358 24.73 -0.88 16.25
CA ALA A 358 25.64 0.20 16.63
C ALA A 358 25.31 0.82 18.00
N ASP A 359 24.03 0.94 18.33
CA ASP A 359 23.60 1.57 19.59
C ASP A 359 23.75 0.66 20.80
N ARG A 360 23.80 -0.66 20.59
CA ARG A 360 23.87 -1.66 21.66
C ARG A 360 25.25 -2.26 21.82
N PHE A 361 26.01 -2.32 20.73
CA PHE A 361 27.30 -2.98 20.68
C PHE A 361 28.38 -2.05 20.14
N ALA A 362 29.54 -2.04 20.79
CA ALA A 362 30.72 -1.31 20.34
C ALA A 362 31.54 -2.13 19.33
N ILE A 363 30.87 -2.66 18.30
CA ILE A 363 31.47 -3.43 17.22
C ILE A 363 30.98 -2.94 15.85
N GLU A 364 31.82 -3.12 14.83
CA GLU A 364 31.47 -2.99 13.42
C GLU A 364 31.48 -4.37 12.79
N LEU A 365 30.30 -4.83 12.34
CA LEU A 365 30.14 -6.12 11.71
C LEU A 365 30.54 -6.04 10.24
N LEU A 366 31.76 -6.46 9.91
CA LEU A 366 32.28 -6.45 8.55
C LEU A 366 31.63 -7.53 7.68
N HIS A 367 31.40 -8.70 8.26
CA HIS A 367 30.74 -9.82 7.61
C HIS A 367 30.10 -10.73 8.66
N ALA A 368 28.96 -11.32 8.29
CA ALA A 368 28.30 -12.38 9.03
C ALA A 368 27.10 -12.85 8.21
N GLU A 369 26.87 -14.15 8.26
CA GLU A 369 25.77 -14.83 7.59
C GLU A 369 24.90 -15.54 8.63
N ALA A 370 23.61 -15.22 8.68
CA ALA A 370 22.66 -15.91 9.54
C ALA A 370 21.99 -17.08 8.82
N GLY A 371 21.96 -18.23 9.50
CA GLY A 371 21.12 -19.37 9.19
C GLY A 371 20.09 -19.61 10.29
N PHE A 372 18.89 -20.03 9.91
CA PHE A 372 17.86 -20.46 10.87
C PHE A 372 16.96 -21.53 10.26
N ARG A 373 16.62 -22.56 11.04
CA ARG A 373 15.58 -23.53 10.68
C ARG A 373 14.76 -23.84 11.92
N GLY A 374 13.48 -23.49 11.89
CA GLY A 374 12.63 -23.70 13.05
C GLY A 374 11.21 -23.20 12.91
N GLN A 375 10.51 -23.19 14.04
CA GLN A 375 9.18 -22.63 14.18
C GLN A 375 9.28 -21.20 14.73
N VAL A 376 8.46 -20.32 14.17
CA VAL A 376 8.26 -18.95 14.66
C VAL A 376 6.78 -18.75 14.88
N ALA A 377 6.41 -18.22 16.05
CA ALA A 377 5.07 -17.78 16.36
C ALA A 377 5.14 -16.37 16.94
N MET A 378 4.44 -15.43 16.30
CA MET A 378 4.39 -14.03 16.70
C MET A 378 2.93 -13.59 16.79
N ALA A 379 2.54 -12.89 17.85
CA ALA A 379 1.21 -12.29 17.95
C ALA A 379 1.31 -10.90 18.57
N GLN A 380 0.61 -9.96 17.96
CA GLN A 380 0.52 -8.59 18.42
C GLN A 380 -0.78 -8.38 19.19
N SER A 381 -0.70 -7.69 20.31
CA SER A 381 -1.84 -7.38 21.17
C SER A 381 -1.75 -5.92 21.63
N ALA A 382 -2.82 -5.42 22.23
CA ALA A 382 -2.81 -4.09 22.86
C ALA A 382 -1.75 -3.95 23.97
N ARG A 383 -1.30 -5.06 24.56
CA ARG A 383 -0.24 -5.07 25.58
C ARG A 383 1.16 -5.10 24.96
N GLY A 384 1.29 -5.35 23.67
CA GLY A 384 2.57 -5.48 22.96
C GLY A 384 2.71 -6.79 22.20
N THR A 385 3.93 -7.08 21.75
CA THR A 385 4.26 -8.23 20.91
C THR A 385 4.69 -9.43 21.74
N THR A 386 4.13 -10.60 21.44
CA THR A 386 4.65 -11.90 21.90
C THR A 386 5.40 -12.57 20.75
N LEU A 387 6.54 -13.17 21.04
CA LEU A 387 7.34 -13.92 20.06
C LEU A 387 7.84 -15.21 20.72
N ARG A 388 7.63 -16.33 20.04
CA ARG A 388 8.24 -17.62 20.35
C ARG A 388 9.01 -18.12 19.14
N VAL A 389 10.25 -18.50 19.36
CA VAL A 389 11.13 -19.08 18.33
C VAL A 389 11.68 -20.38 18.87
N SER A 390 11.60 -21.47 18.10
CA SER A 390 12.23 -22.74 18.45
C SER A 390 12.86 -23.39 17.24
N GLY A 391 14.12 -23.79 17.33
CA GLY A 391 14.83 -24.42 16.22
C GLY A 391 16.35 -24.36 16.34
N ASP A 392 17.02 -24.43 15.21
CA ASP A 392 18.46 -24.34 15.11
C ASP A 392 18.85 -23.04 14.41
N ALA A 393 19.86 -22.34 14.95
CA ALA A 393 20.41 -21.12 14.38
C ALA A 393 21.90 -21.27 14.13
N ALA A 394 22.41 -20.53 13.15
CA ALA A 394 23.84 -20.46 12.86
C ALA A 394 24.23 -19.01 12.54
N ILE A 395 25.44 -18.63 12.95
CA ILE A 395 26.11 -17.41 12.52
C ILE A 395 27.44 -17.83 11.92
N ASP A 396 27.54 -17.73 10.61
CA ASP A 396 28.68 -18.18 9.83
C ASP A 396 29.51 -16.99 9.33
N GLU A 397 30.80 -17.24 9.14
CA GLU A 397 31.78 -16.31 8.57
C GLU A 397 31.77 -14.92 9.26
N LEU A 398 31.63 -14.90 10.58
CA LEU A 398 31.59 -13.64 11.32
C LEU A 398 32.99 -13.00 11.33
N ARG A 399 33.03 -11.71 10.99
CA ARG A 399 34.18 -10.83 11.22
C ARG A 399 33.67 -9.50 11.75
N ALA A 400 34.22 -9.06 12.88
CA ALA A 400 33.85 -7.82 13.51
C ALA A 400 35.08 -7.08 14.06
N ASN A 401 35.07 -5.75 13.87
CA ASN A 401 36.07 -4.85 14.41
C ASN A 401 35.58 -4.18 15.68
N SER A 402 36.52 -3.79 16.54
CA SER A 402 36.20 -2.96 17.71
C SER A 402 35.84 -1.54 17.28
N THR A 403 34.78 -0.97 17.84
CA THR A 403 34.51 0.49 17.77
C THR A 403 34.70 1.17 19.12
N ALA A 404 35.11 0.44 20.16
CA ALA A 404 35.36 0.97 21.49
C ALA A 404 36.82 1.44 21.62
N ALA A 405 37.01 2.71 21.99
CA ALA A 405 38.24 3.19 22.61
C ALA A 405 38.00 3.31 24.12
N ALA A 406 38.42 2.31 24.91
CA ALA A 406 38.19 2.31 26.36
C ALA A 406 39.11 3.30 27.11
N THR A 407 40.24 3.68 26.50
CA THR A 407 41.26 4.60 27.02
C THR A 407 41.97 5.31 25.86
N PRO A 408 42.65 6.45 26.10
CA PRO A 408 43.46 7.12 25.06
C PRO A 408 44.52 6.22 24.42
N LYS A 409 45.06 5.24 25.17
CA LYS A 409 46.04 4.25 24.67
C LYS A 409 45.43 3.08 23.89
N THR A 410 44.10 2.91 23.94
CA THR A 410 43.38 1.91 23.14
C THR A 410 42.65 2.54 21.96
N ALA A 411 42.84 3.85 21.73
CA ALA A 411 42.32 4.55 20.55
C ALA A 411 42.83 3.92 19.24
N ASP A 412 44.09 3.50 19.21
CA ASP A 412 44.71 2.83 18.06
C ASP A 412 44.11 1.43 17.77
N GLN A 413 43.34 0.86 18.71
CA GLN A 413 42.67 -0.44 18.56
C GLN A 413 41.26 -0.33 17.94
N VAL A 414 40.76 0.89 17.73
CA VAL A 414 39.51 1.13 17.01
C VAL A 414 39.71 0.78 15.54
N GLY A 415 38.80 -0.01 14.98
CA GLY A 415 38.90 -0.51 13.62
C GLY A 415 39.80 -1.73 13.45
N GLU A 416 40.42 -2.25 14.53
CA GLU A 416 41.11 -3.53 14.50
C GLU A 416 40.15 -4.72 14.66
N GLU A 417 40.54 -5.86 14.10
CA GLU A 417 39.80 -7.12 14.22
C GLU A 417 39.70 -7.56 15.70
N LEU A 418 38.46 -7.65 16.17
CA LEU A 418 38.12 -7.96 17.55
C LEU A 418 37.63 -9.40 17.70
N LEU A 419 36.72 -9.82 16.82
CA LEU A 419 36.04 -11.11 16.86
C LEU A 419 35.93 -11.67 15.44
N ALA A 420 36.34 -12.92 15.27
CA ALA A 420 36.06 -13.66 14.05
C ALA A 420 35.77 -15.12 14.37
N TRP A 421 34.90 -15.75 13.58
CA TRP A 421 34.74 -17.20 13.60
C TRP A 421 34.21 -17.70 12.27
N LYS A 422 34.49 -18.95 11.95
CA LYS A 422 33.92 -19.59 10.77
C LYS A 422 32.47 -19.99 10.96
N SER A 423 32.11 -20.56 12.10
CA SER A 423 30.76 -21.03 12.37
C SER A 423 30.46 -21.03 13.87
N LEU A 424 29.35 -20.41 14.24
CA LEU A 424 28.70 -20.52 15.55
C LEU A 424 27.34 -21.19 15.36
N GLY A 425 27.21 -22.45 15.75
CA GLY A 425 25.97 -23.21 15.72
C GLY A 425 25.27 -23.23 17.08
N LEU A 426 23.97 -22.92 17.09
CA LEU A 426 23.10 -22.94 18.26
C LEU A 426 21.99 -23.96 18.01
N ARG A 427 22.13 -25.16 18.58
CA ARG A 427 21.14 -26.23 18.46
C ARG A 427 20.11 -26.19 19.57
N GLY A 428 18.84 -26.39 19.20
CA GLY A 428 17.72 -26.32 20.13
C GLY A 428 17.56 -24.95 20.79
N LEU A 429 17.80 -23.87 20.03
CA LEU A 429 17.50 -22.50 20.42
C LEU A 429 16.00 -22.38 20.74
N SER A 430 15.70 -21.79 21.89
CA SER A 430 14.35 -21.43 22.32
C SER A 430 14.37 -19.98 22.80
N VAL A 431 13.60 -19.11 22.14
CA VAL A 431 13.45 -17.70 22.52
C VAL A 431 11.99 -17.44 22.84
N ALA A 432 11.74 -16.84 24.00
CA ALA A 432 10.42 -16.38 24.40
C ALA A 432 10.47 -14.90 24.80
N LEU A 433 9.73 -14.08 24.08
CA LEU A 433 9.49 -12.68 24.38
C LEU A 433 7.99 -12.52 24.70
N ALA A 434 7.72 -11.91 25.85
CA ALA A 434 6.38 -11.47 26.21
C ALA A 434 6.44 -10.00 26.66
N PRO A 435 5.36 -9.22 26.45
CA PRO A 435 5.29 -7.85 26.93
C PRO A 435 5.62 -7.74 28.42
N ASP A 436 6.27 -6.63 28.79
CA ASP A 436 6.61 -6.28 30.18
C ASP A 436 7.49 -7.31 30.91
N THR A 437 8.14 -8.23 30.17
CA THR A 437 9.05 -9.22 30.74
C THR A 437 10.38 -9.24 29.99
N ALA A 438 11.45 -9.57 30.71
CA ALA A 438 12.76 -9.77 30.08
C ALA A 438 12.69 -10.97 29.11
N PRO A 439 13.30 -10.88 27.91
CA PRO A 439 13.37 -12.00 26.97
C PRO A 439 14.06 -13.21 27.61
N ARG A 440 13.50 -14.40 27.43
CA ARG A 440 14.13 -15.66 27.81
C ARG A 440 14.77 -16.31 26.60
N VAL A 441 16.01 -16.75 26.77
CA VAL A 441 16.79 -17.43 25.73
C VAL A 441 17.41 -18.67 26.35
N GLU A 442 17.13 -19.82 25.74
CA GLU A 442 17.70 -21.11 26.10
C GLU A 442 18.32 -21.73 24.85
N VAL A 443 19.48 -22.38 25.01
CA VAL A 443 20.17 -23.11 23.94
C VAL A 443 20.61 -24.45 24.51
N LYS A 444 20.29 -25.55 23.82
CA LYS A 444 20.66 -26.88 24.29
C LYS A 444 22.13 -27.17 24.07
N GLU A 445 22.65 -26.76 22.92
CA GLU A 445 24.03 -27.01 22.57
C GLU A 445 24.58 -25.87 21.72
N THR A 446 25.78 -25.43 22.07
CA THR A 446 26.53 -24.40 21.35
C THR A 446 27.80 -25.02 20.82
N SER A 447 28.06 -24.83 19.53
CA SER A 447 29.28 -25.25 18.87
C SER A 447 29.93 -24.06 18.18
N LEU A 448 31.24 -23.90 18.34
CA LEU A 448 32.01 -22.79 17.80
C LEU A 448 33.26 -23.34 17.11
N ALA A 449 33.49 -22.94 15.87
CA ALA A 449 34.59 -23.42 15.04
C ALA A 449 35.42 -22.26 14.48
N ASP A 450 36.74 -22.47 14.42
CA ASP A 450 37.75 -21.53 13.91
C ASP A 450 37.58 -20.11 14.49
N PHE A 451 37.47 -20.03 15.82
CA PHE A 451 37.25 -18.78 16.54
C PHE A 451 38.55 -18.03 16.82
N PHE A 452 38.47 -16.71 16.68
CA PHE A 452 39.48 -15.74 17.05
C PHE A 452 38.83 -14.64 17.90
N ALA A 453 39.52 -14.24 18.98
CA ALA A 453 39.21 -13.02 19.69
C ALA A 453 40.49 -12.32 20.15
N ARG A 454 40.51 -10.99 20.01
CA ARG A 454 41.54 -10.14 20.59
C ARG A 454 41.14 -9.79 22.02
N ILE A 455 41.93 -10.26 22.99
CA ILE A 455 41.71 -10.00 24.42
C ILE A 455 42.81 -9.07 24.93
N THR A 456 42.41 -7.89 25.42
CA THR A 456 43.31 -6.91 26.06
C THR A 456 42.78 -6.55 27.44
N ILE A 457 43.68 -6.31 28.39
CA ILE A 457 43.35 -5.87 29.76
C ILE A 457 43.77 -4.42 29.89
N ASN A 458 42.85 -3.56 30.31
CA ASN A 458 43.14 -2.14 30.52
C ASN A 458 43.76 -1.86 31.90
N GLU A 459 44.17 -0.62 32.14
CA GLU A 459 44.80 -0.17 33.41
C GLU A 459 43.91 -0.41 34.64
N ASN A 460 42.59 -0.53 34.44
CA ASN A 460 41.61 -0.84 35.50
C ASN A 460 41.39 -2.35 35.70
N GLY A 461 42.17 -3.20 35.03
CA GLY A 461 42.04 -4.66 35.09
C GLY A 461 40.82 -5.22 34.37
N ARG A 462 40.09 -4.42 33.58
CA ARG A 462 38.93 -4.88 32.79
C ARG A 462 39.36 -5.34 31.41
N ILE A 463 38.73 -6.41 30.92
CA ILE A 463 38.93 -6.90 29.55
C ILE A 463 38.10 -6.09 28.55
N ASN A 464 38.64 -5.86 27.37
CA ASN A 464 37.95 -5.17 26.27
C ASN A 464 36.62 -5.83 25.87
N LEU A 465 36.49 -7.16 25.97
CA LEU A 465 35.26 -7.89 25.64
C LEU A 465 34.09 -7.56 26.60
N SER A 466 34.37 -7.08 27.82
CA SER A 466 33.33 -6.67 28.78
C SER A 466 32.63 -5.37 28.37
N ASP A 467 33.26 -4.57 27.52
CA ASP A 467 32.76 -3.27 27.07
C ASP A 467 32.08 -3.35 25.68
N ILE A 468 31.91 -4.56 25.13
CA ILE A 468 31.20 -4.77 23.86
C ILE A 468 29.76 -4.31 23.97
N ALA A 469 29.07 -4.67 25.06
CA ALA A 469 27.72 -4.16 25.33
C ALA A 469 27.81 -2.74 25.88
N LYS A 470 27.21 -1.77 25.18
CA LYS A 470 27.17 -0.38 25.64
C LYS A 470 26.30 -0.27 26.88
N SER A 471 26.82 0.44 27.89
CA SER A 471 26.05 0.75 29.10
C SER A 471 24.95 1.79 28.80
N PRO A 472 23.83 1.84 29.56
CA PRO A 472 22.74 2.79 29.32
C PRO A 472 23.18 4.27 29.26
N ALA A 473 24.21 4.63 30.03
CA ALA A 473 24.78 5.98 30.03
C ALA A 473 25.57 6.32 28.75
N GLN A 474 26.07 5.32 28.03
CA GLN A 474 26.74 5.47 26.73
C GLN A 474 25.74 5.53 25.57
N VAL A 475 24.57 4.90 25.71
CA VAL A 475 23.48 4.97 24.70
C VAL A 475 22.86 6.38 24.64
N ASN A 476 22.70 7.03 25.79
CA ASN A 476 22.05 8.35 25.90
C ASN A 476 22.96 9.54 25.55
N ASN A 477 24.27 9.33 25.38
CA ASN A 477 25.25 10.40 25.12
C ASN A 477 25.77 10.42 23.67
N THR A 478 25.06 9.79 22.73
CA THR A 478 25.40 9.89 21.30
C THR A 478 25.08 11.31 20.82
N PRO A 479 26.07 12.14 20.46
CA PRO A 479 25.80 13.48 19.95
C PRO A 479 25.00 13.39 18.64
N PRO A 480 24.03 14.28 18.39
CA PRO A 480 23.41 14.36 17.07
C PRO A 480 24.50 14.60 16.02
N ALA A 481 24.41 13.88 14.89
CA ALA A 481 25.35 13.98 13.80
C ALA A 481 25.49 15.46 13.38
N ALA A 482 26.73 15.95 13.37
CA ALA A 482 27.03 17.31 12.96
C ALA A 482 26.63 17.51 11.49
N ASP A 483 25.76 18.48 11.25
CA ASP A 483 25.43 19.01 9.93
C ASP A 483 26.74 19.42 9.24
N THR A 484 27.17 18.64 8.25
CA THR A 484 28.22 19.08 7.33
C THR A 484 27.52 19.76 6.17
N ALA A 485 27.32 21.08 6.32
CA ALA A 485 26.89 21.93 5.22
C ALA A 485 27.94 21.85 4.08
N PRO A 486 27.52 21.69 2.81
CA PRO A 486 28.45 21.74 1.70
C PRO A 486 28.97 23.17 1.52
N ALA A 487 30.30 23.29 1.43
CA ALA A 487 31.00 24.52 1.06
C ALA A 487 30.96 24.76 -0.45
#